data_AF-A0A2N0W1X9-F1
#
_entry.id   AF-A0A2N0W1X9-F1
#
_cell.length_a   1.000
_cell.length_b   1.000
_cell.length_c   1.000
_cell.angle_alpha   90.00
_cell.angle_beta   90.00
_cell.angle_gamma   90.00
#
_symmetry.space_group_name_H-M   'P 1'
#
loop_
_entity.id
_entity.type
_entity.pdbx_description
1 polymer ?
#
loop_
_entity_poly.entity_id
_entity_poly.type
_entity_poly.pdbx_seq_one_letter_code
_entity_poly.pdbx_strand_id
1 'polypeptide(L)'
;MRSLGLSALLLLIIVPVSYGQENIQHKQTQPYVINFLKKVASSSASCDLFKDFLAKDPSNENNKKMMLGFCDSDIDFSKPISFSEMSTHHFEGANYVCGIISGRTKINQKIGARFISAEPHHLILNVKYSRRPIAYTIDDKYLVYEYHLQVKSFNELNKKYCQ
;
A
#
# COMPACT_ATOMS: atom_id res chain seq x y z
N MET A 1 -16.24 -15.37 69.61
CA MET A 1 -14.99 -14.92 68.95
C MET A 1 -15.33 -14.67 67.49
N ARG A 2 -15.33 -13.40 67.05
CA ARG A 2 -15.79 -12.97 65.72
C ARG A 2 -14.62 -12.98 64.75
N SER A 3 -14.85 -13.55 63.57
CA SER A 3 -13.96 -13.58 62.42
C SER A 3 -13.77 -12.18 61.83
N LEU A 4 -12.55 -11.84 61.42
CA LEU A 4 -12.27 -10.79 60.45
C LEU A 4 -11.10 -11.26 59.59
N GLY A 5 -11.41 -12.04 58.57
CA GLY A 5 -10.46 -12.36 57.50
C GLY A 5 -10.42 -11.20 56.51
N LEU A 6 -9.24 -10.60 56.35
CA LEU A 6 -8.97 -9.61 55.31
C LEU A 6 -9.20 -10.23 53.92
N SER A 7 -10.13 -9.66 53.15
CA SER A 7 -10.24 -9.92 51.72
C SER A 7 -9.71 -8.70 50.97
N ALA A 8 -8.45 -8.73 50.57
CA ALA A 8 -7.87 -7.76 49.66
C ALA A 8 -8.29 -8.14 48.23
N LEU A 9 -9.25 -7.42 47.66
CA LEU A 9 -9.61 -7.53 46.25
C LEU A 9 -8.48 -6.92 45.40
N LEU A 10 -7.66 -7.76 44.78
CA LEU A 10 -6.72 -7.36 43.73
C LEU A 10 -7.51 -7.07 42.45
N LEU A 11 -7.80 -5.80 42.19
CA LEU A 11 -8.27 -5.32 40.88
C LEU A 11 -7.13 -5.46 39.87
N LEU A 12 -7.09 -6.59 39.16
CA LEU A 12 -6.25 -6.74 37.97
C LEU A 12 -6.74 -5.76 36.91
N ILE A 13 -5.95 -4.72 36.67
CA ILE A 13 -6.12 -3.80 35.55
C ILE A 13 -5.87 -4.60 34.28
N ILE A 14 -6.93 -5.06 33.61
CA ILE A 14 -6.84 -5.66 32.28
C ILE A 14 -6.56 -4.52 31.30
N VAL A 15 -5.28 -4.26 31.03
CA VAL A 15 -4.88 -3.41 29.90
C VAL A 15 -5.32 -4.15 28.63
N PRO A 16 -5.95 -3.50 27.63
CA PRO A 16 -6.38 -4.20 26.42
C PRO A 16 -5.16 -4.62 25.59
N VAL A 17 -4.70 -5.85 25.81
CA VAL A 17 -3.61 -6.53 25.08
C VAL A 17 -3.82 -6.47 23.56
N SER A 18 -5.09 -6.41 23.13
CA SER A 18 -5.49 -6.35 21.72
C SER A 18 -4.92 -5.15 20.96
N TYR A 19 -4.91 -3.94 21.56
CA TYR A 19 -4.46 -2.73 20.85
C TYR A 19 -2.93 -2.71 20.65
N GLY A 20 -2.19 -3.23 21.62
CA GLY A 20 -0.74 -3.37 21.52
C GLY A 20 -0.34 -4.40 20.45
N GLN A 21 -1.05 -5.52 20.39
CA GLN A 21 -0.76 -6.61 19.46
C GLN A 21 -1.09 -6.25 18.00
N GLU A 22 -2.19 -5.54 17.76
CA GLU A 22 -2.57 -5.05 16.43
C GLU A 22 -1.55 -4.04 15.88
N ASN A 23 -1.11 -3.09 16.70
CA ASN A 23 -0.10 -2.10 16.31
C ASN A 23 1.27 -2.76 16.01
N ILE A 24 1.65 -3.82 16.73
CA ILE A 24 2.86 -4.60 16.43
C ILE A 24 2.73 -5.30 15.08
N GLN A 25 1.60 -5.96 14.81
CA GLN A 25 1.35 -6.63 13.54
C GLN A 25 1.39 -5.65 12.36
N HIS A 26 0.79 -4.48 12.52
CA HIS A 26 0.82 -3.42 11.51
C HIS A 26 2.25 -2.99 11.20
N LYS A 27 3.08 -2.73 12.22
CA LYS A 27 4.49 -2.38 12.04
C LYS A 27 5.29 -3.48 11.36
N GLN A 28 5.00 -4.75 11.64
CA GLN A 28 5.65 -5.90 10.99
C GLN A 28 5.25 -6.04 9.52
N THR A 29 4.02 -5.69 9.16
CA THR A 29 3.48 -5.77 7.79
C THR A 29 4.11 -4.73 6.85
N GLN A 30 4.34 -3.50 7.35
CA GLN A 30 4.85 -2.37 6.57
C GLN A 30 6.06 -2.67 5.67
N PRO A 31 7.17 -3.28 6.15
CA PRO A 31 8.33 -3.58 5.30
C PRO A 31 8.01 -4.54 4.15
N TYR A 32 7.08 -5.48 4.32
CA TYR A 32 6.67 -6.41 3.25
C TYR A 32 5.89 -5.70 2.16
N VAL A 33 5.01 -4.77 2.54
CA VAL A 33 4.29 -3.90 1.58
C VAL A 33 5.29 -3.06 0.78
N ILE A 34 6.25 -2.43 1.45
CA ILE A 34 7.30 -1.64 0.80
C ILE A 34 8.08 -2.50 -0.19
N ASN A 35 8.53 -3.68 0.24
CA ASN A 35 9.33 -4.58 -0.59
C ASN A 35 8.55 -5.10 -1.80
N PHE A 36 7.27 -5.44 -1.63
CA PHE A 36 6.39 -5.83 -2.72
C PHE A 36 6.27 -4.69 -3.75
N LEU A 37 5.94 -3.48 -3.29
CA LEU A 37 5.75 -2.32 -4.16
C LEU A 37 7.04 -1.91 -4.88
N LYS A 38 8.20 -2.02 -4.23
CA LYS A 38 9.51 -1.83 -4.90
C LYS A 38 9.75 -2.83 -6.02
N LYS A 39 9.33 -4.09 -5.84
CA LYS A 39 9.50 -5.15 -6.85
C LYS A 39 8.60 -4.97 -8.07
N VAL A 40 7.38 -4.46 -7.88
CA VAL A 40 6.41 -4.25 -8.98
C VAL A 40 6.45 -2.84 -9.58
N ALA A 41 7.26 -1.95 -9.01
CA ALA A 41 7.44 -0.60 -9.54
C ALA A 41 8.13 -0.63 -10.91
N SER A 42 7.77 0.34 -11.75
CA SER A 42 8.44 0.55 -13.04
C SER A 42 9.92 0.88 -12.81
N SER A 43 10.79 0.38 -13.68
CA SER A 43 12.23 0.61 -13.58
C SER A 43 12.56 2.09 -13.46
N SER A 44 13.45 2.45 -12.52
CA SER A 44 13.92 3.81 -12.35
C SER A 44 14.54 4.35 -13.64
N ALA A 45 15.28 3.51 -14.36
CA ALA A 45 15.94 3.83 -15.62
C ALA A 45 14.97 4.29 -16.71
N SER A 46 13.75 3.74 -16.76
CA SER A 46 12.74 4.13 -17.74
C SER A 46 12.33 5.59 -17.57
N CYS A 47 12.09 6.04 -16.33
CA CYS A 47 11.76 7.44 -16.06
C CYS A 47 12.92 8.38 -16.42
N ASP A 48 14.16 8.01 -16.09
CA ASP A 48 15.32 8.87 -16.34
C ASP A 48 15.59 9.00 -17.85
N LEU A 49 15.43 7.91 -18.62
CA LEU A 49 15.46 7.92 -20.08
C LEU A 49 14.44 8.90 -20.70
N PHE A 50 13.17 8.85 -20.27
CA PHE A 50 12.14 9.73 -20.83
C PHE A 50 12.29 11.19 -20.40
N LYS A 51 12.89 11.46 -19.22
CA LYS A 51 13.31 12.81 -18.86
C LYS A 51 14.36 13.36 -19.82
N ASP A 52 15.37 12.56 -20.16
CA ASP A 52 16.42 12.96 -21.08
C ASP A 52 15.88 13.21 -22.50
N PHE A 53 14.94 12.39 -22.96
CA PHE A 53 14.26 12.61 -24.25
C PHE A 53 13.45 13.90 -24.26
N LEU A 54 12.72 14.20 -23.18
CA LEU A 54 11.98 15.45 -23.06
C LEU A 54 12.91 16.67 -22.95
N ALA A 55 14.07 16.53 -22.30
CA ALA A 55 15.04 17.62 -22.20
C ALA A 55 15.63 18.02 -23.57
N LYS A 56 15.77 17.06 -24.49
CA LYS A 56 16.27 17.31 -25.86
C LYS A 56 15.25 17.99 -26.78
N ASP A 57 13.96 17.74 -26.56
CA ASP A 57 12.86 18.38 -27.28
C ASP A 57 11.69 18.65 -26.32
N PRO A 58 11.73 19.79 -25.59
CA PRO A 58 10.72 20.12 -24.58
C PRO A 58 9.31 20.32 -25.13
N SER A 59 9.19 20.58 -26.44
CA SER A 59 7.91 20.79 -27.13
C SER A 59 7.21 19.49 -27.53
N ASN A 60 7.90 18.35 -27.40
CA ASN A 60 7.40 17.05 -27.80
C ASN A 60 6.37 16.50 -26.80
N GLU A 61 5.09 16.65 -27.13
CA GLU A 61 3.99 16.18 -26.29
C GLU A 61 4.00 14.65 -26.07
N ASN A 62 4.53 13.85 -27.01
CA ASN A 62 4.65 12.41 -26.80
C ASN A 62 5.71 12.06 -25.75
N ASN A 63 6.89 12.71 -25.80
CA ASN A 63 7.92 12.54 -24.77
C ASN A 63 7.42 12.96 -23.40
N LYS A 64 6.64 14.05 -23.34
CA LYS A 64 6.01 14.53 -22.10
C LYS A 64 5.01 13.52 -21.54
N LYS A 65 4.14 12.95 -22.39
CA LYS A 65 3.22 11.87 -21.98
C LYS A 65 3.97 10.65 -21.45
N MET A 66 5.01 10.20 -22.14
CA MET A 66 5.83 9.05 -21.70
C MET A 66 6.53 9.33 -20.37
N MET A 67 7.15 10.51 -20.22
CA MET A 67 7.75 10.92 -18.95
C MET A 67 6.73 10.90 -17.82
N LEU A 68 5.54 11.48 -18.01
CA LEU A 68 4.46 11.43 -17.01
C LEU A 68 4.05 9.98 -16.71
N GLY A 69 3.87 9.15 -17.73
CA GLY A 69 3.56 7.73 -17.59
C GLY A 69 4.52 7.02 -16.65
N PHE A 70 5.81 7.03 -16.97
CA PHE A 70 6.81 6.25 -16.22
C PHE A 70 7.24 6.89 -14.91
N CYS A 71 7.32 8.23 -14.83
CA CYS A 71 7.81 8.92 -13.65
C CYS A 71 6.72 9.14 -12.58
N ASP A 72 5.45 9.04 -12.96
CA ASP A 72 4.32 9.40 -12.11
C ASP A 72 3.42 8.20 -11.72
N SER A 73 3.83 6.97 -12.05
CA SER A 73 3.01 5.77 -11.80
C SER A 73 3.35 5.01 -10.52
N ASP A 74 4.50 5.29 -9.88
CA ASP A 74 4.97 4.51 -8.73
C ASP A 74 5.45 5.42 -7.59
N ILE A 75 5.44 4.88 -6.36
CA ILE A 75 5.97 5.54 -5.17
C ILE A 75 7.50 5.59 -5.28
N ASP A 76 8.06 6.78 -5.12
CA ASP A 76 9.48 6.99 -4.94
C ASP A 76 9.86 6.75 -3.47
N PHE A 77 10.35 5.54 -3.19
CA PHE A 77 10.76 5.12 -1.85
C PHE A 77 12.06 5.79 -1.35
N SER A 78 12.69 6.67 -2.14
CA SER A 78 13.74 7.57 -1.63
C SER A 78 13.17 8.77 -0.88
N LYS A 79 11.87 9.04 -1.05
CA LYS A 79 11.13 10.13 -0.38
C LYS A 79 10.36 9.60 0.82
N PRO A 80 9.94 10.47 1.75
CA PRO A 80 9.11 10.07 2.89
C PRO A 80 7.82 9.39 2.46
N ILE A 81 7.47 8.32 3.17
CA ILE A 81 6.24 7.56 3.02
C ILE A 81 5.47 7.55 4.34
N SER A 82 4.17 7.28 4.27
CA SER A 82 3.33 7.10 5.46
C SER A 82 2.35 5.95 5.25
N PHE A 83 2.03 5.25 6.34
CA PHE A 83 0.94 4.30 6.40
C PHE A 83 -0.24 4.90 7.14
N SER A 84 -1.45 4.65 6.65
CA SER A 84 -2.69 5.16 7.23
C SER A 84 -3.83 4.16 7.02
N GLU A 85 -4.93 4.34 7.76
CA GLU A 85 -6.14 3.52 7.66
C GLU A 85 -5.83 2.01 7.76
N MET A 86 -4.88 1.64 8.62
CA MET A 86 -4.52 0.24 8.84
C MET A 86 -5.52 -0.42 9.80
N SER A 87 -6.06 -1.56 9.39
CA SER A 87 -7.00 -2.35 10.18
C SER A 87 -6.72 -3.83 10.00
N THR A 88 -6.89 -4.61 11.08
CA THR A 88 -6.86 -6.07 11.03
C THR A 88 -8.28 -6.63 10.98
N HIS A 89 -8.53 -7.51 10.02
CA HIS A 89 -9.80 -8.22 9.83
C HIS A 89 -9.59 -9.72 10.00
N HIS A 90 -10.56 -10.40 10.60
CA HIS A 90 -10.53 -11.85 10.77
C HIS A 90 -11.55 -12.52 9.85
N PHE A 91 -11.10 -13.46 9.02
CA PHE A 91 -11.97 -14.18 8.08
C PHE A 91 -11.46 -15.61 7.88
N GLU A 92 -12.36 -16.60 7.95
CA GLU A 92 -12.04 -18.04 7.78
C GLU A 92 -10.82 -18.52 8.59
N GLY A 93 -10.64 -18.02 9.82
CA GLY A 93 -9.54 -18.43 10.70
C GLY A 93 -8.20 -17.75 10.40
N ALA A 94 -8.13 -16.85 9.42
CA ALA A 94 -6.94 -16.07 9.08
C ALA A 94 -7.13 -14.58 9.39
N ASN A 95 -6.01 -13.89 9.61
CA ASN A 95 -5.98 -12.45 9.80
C ASN A 95 -5.53 -11.76 8.51
N TYR A 96 -6.17 -10.63 8.20
CA TYR A 96 -5.87 -9.81 7.04
C TYR A 96 -5.62 -8.38 7.49
N VAL A 97 -4.47 -7.82 7.10
CA VAL A 97 -4.15 -6.42 7.36
C VAL A 97 -4.43 -5.64 6.08
N CYS A 98 -5.38 -4.72 6.16
CA CYS A 98 -5.73 -3.81 5.08
C CYS A 98 -5.23 -2.42 5.44
N GLY A 99 -4.82 -1.64 4.45
CA GLY A 99 -4.39 -0.28 4.71
C GLY A 99 -3.98 0.51 3.48
N ILE A 100 -3.49 1.72 3.73
CA ILE A 100 -3.02 2.64 2.71
C ILE A 100 -1.56 2.97 2.97
N ILE A 101 -0.74 2.85 1.93
CA ILE A 101 0.59 3.46 1.88
C ILE A 101 0.54 4.68 0.97
N SER A 102 1.03 5.81 1.45
CA SER A 102 1.09 7.08 0.72
C SER A 102 2.53 7.57 0.61
N GLY A 103 2.81 8.29 -0.47
CA GLY A 103 4.11 8.87 -0.72
C GLY A 103 4.07 9.86 -1.87
N ARG A 104 5.21 10.00 -2.54
CA ARG A 104 5.35 10.85 -3.71
C ARG A 104 5.98 10.09 -4.87
N THR A 105 5.68 10.52 -6.09
CA THR A 105 6.30 9.97 -7.30
C THR A 105 7.65 10.60 -7.58
N LYS A 106 8.37 10.12 -8.60
CA LYS A 106 9.67 10.69 -8.99
C LYS A 106 9.56 12.17 -9.35
N ILE A 107 8.45 12.61 -9.92
CA ILE A 107 8.15 14.03 -10.23
C ILE A 107 7.43 14.76 -9.09
N ASN A 108 7.51 14.25 -7.86
CA ASN A 108 7.07 14.90 -6.64
C ASN A 108 5.54 15.09 -6.48
N GLN A 109 4.73 14.36 -7.26
CA GLN A 109 3.28 14.35 -7.09
C GLN A 109 2.86 13.35 -6.01
N LYS A 110 1.74 13.61 -5.32
CA LYS A 110 1.18 12.67 -4.34
C LYS A 110 0.68 11.41 -5.04
N ILE A 111 0.88 10.26 -4.40
CA ILE A 111 0.36 8.96 -4.84
C ILE A 111 0.15 8.08 -3.61
N GLY A 112 -0.82 7.17 -3.69
CA GLY A 112 -1.00 6.14 -2.67
C GLY A 112 -1.40 4.81 -3.29
N ALA A 113 -1.25 3.75 -2.52
CA ALA A 113 -1.73 2.42 -2.85
C ALA A 113 -2.47 1.83 -1.65
N ARG A 114 -3.64 1.26 -1.90
CA ARG A 114 -4.29 0.36 -0.94
C ARG A 114 -3.65 -1.00 -1.06
N PHE A 115 -3.49 -1.70 0.06
CA PHE A 115 -2.94 -3.05 0.09
C PHE A 115 -3.78 -3.97 0.98
N ILE A 116 -3.67 -5.27 0.70
CA ILE A 116 -4.25 -6.34 1.51
C ILE A 116 -3.13 -7.35 1.78
N SER A 117 -2.82 -7.59 3.05
CA SER A 117 -1.84 -8.58 3.50
C SER A 117 -2.53 -9.72 4.21
N ALA A 118 -2.17 -10.96 3.91
CA ALA A 118 -2.56 -12.14 4.68
C ALA A 118 -1.49 -12.48 5.73
N GLU A 119 -1.92 -12.64 6.96
CA GLU A 119 -1.08 -12.78 8.15
C GLU A 119 -1.14 -14.21 8.72
N PRO A 120 -0.08 -14.72 9.38
CA PRO A 120 1.14 -14.01 9.83
C PRO A 120 2.29 -14.03 8.81
N HIS A 121 2.07 -14.54 7.60
CA HIS A 121 3.13 -14.68 6.58
C HIS A 121 3.43 -13.39 5.80
N HIS A 122 2.73 -12.29 6.10
CA HIS A 122 2.85 -11.00 5.42
C HIS A 122 2.75 -11.10 3.90
N LEU A 123 1.87 -11.99 3.40
CA LEU A 123 1.66 -12.20 1.98
C LEU A 123 0.79 -11.09 1.41
N ILE A 124 1.36 -10.25 0.56
CA ILE A 124 0.60 -9.20 -0.14
C ILE A 124 -0.29 -9.86 -1.20
N LEU A 125 -1.59 -9.92 -0.93
CA LEU A 125 -2.58 -10.54 -1.82
C LEU A 125 -2.83 -9.68 -3.05
N ASN A 126 -2.99 -8.37 -2.84
CA ASN A 126 -3.23 -7.43 -3.92
C ASN A 126 -2.95 -5.99 -3.49
N VAL A 127 -2.72 -5.12 -4.47
CA VAL A 127 -2.53 -3.69 -4.29
C VAL A 127 -3.31 -2.91 -5.33
N LYS A 128 -3.82 -1.74 -4.95
CA LYS A 128 -4.51 -0.82 -5.86
C LYS A 128 -3.96 0.59 -5.70
N TYR A 129 -3.24 1.04 -6.73
CA TYR A 129 -2.78 2.42 -6.81
C TYR A 129 -3.94 3.38 -7.02
N SER A 130 -3.86 4.57 -6.41
CA SER A 130 -4.83 5.66 -6.58
C SER A 130 -4.88 6.17 -8.03
N ARG A 131 -3.79 5.99 -8.77
CA ARG A 131 -3.62 6.40 -10.17
C ARG A 131 -2.50 5.59 -10.83
N ARG A 132 -2.62 5.32 -12.13
CA ARG A 132 -1.62 4.67 -12.98
C ARG A 132 -1.55 5.39 -14.34
N PRO A 133 -0.92 6.58 -14.42
CA PRO A 133 -0.80 7.33 -15.67
C PRO A 133 -0.24 6.50 -16.83
N ILE A 134 0.73 5.61 -16.57
CA ILE A 134 1.36 4.76 -17.59
C ILE A 134 0.36 3.96 -18.42
N ALA A 135 -0.73 3.49 -17.79
CA ALA A 135 -1.74 2.70 -18.47
C ALA A 135 -2.43 3.50 -19.60
N TYR A 136 -2.52 4.82 -19.46
CA TYR A 136 -3.23 5.70 -20.39
C TYR A 136 -2.30 6.53 -21.28
N THR A 137 -1.05 6.75 -20.88
CA THR A 137 -0.12 7.60 -21.63
C THR A 137 0.46 6.94 -22.87
N ILE A 138 0.50 5.61 -22.92
CA ILE A 138 1.09 4.88 -24.04
C ILE A 138 0.06 4.44 -25.09
N ASP A 139 -1.21 4.84 -24.94
CA ASP A 139 -2.36 4.48 -25.79
C ASP A 139 -2.45 2.97 -26.08
N ASP A 140 -2.01 2.15 -25.11
CA ASP A 140 -2.05 0.70 -25.20
C ASP A 140 -3.31 0.19 -24.52
N LYS A 141 -4.28 -0.22 -25.35
CA LYS A 141 -5.56 -0.78 -24.89
C LYS A 141 -5.38 -2.00 -24.00
N TYR A 142 -4.33 -2.79 -24.20
CA TYR A 142 -4.04 -3.94 -23.36
C TYR A 142 -3.63 -3.50 -21.95
N LEU A 143 -2.77 -2.49 -21.81
CA LEU A 143 -2.40 -1.98 -20.47
C LEU A 143 -3.57 -1.35 -19.73
N VAL A 144 -4.45 -0.63 -20.43
CA VAL A 144 -5.69 -0.10 -19.84
C VAL A 144 -6.57 -1.24 -19.33
N TYR A 145 -6.76 -2.28 -20.15
CA TYR A 145 -7.55 -3.45 -19.78
C TYR A 145 -6.96 -4.19 -18.56
N GLU A 146 -5.65 -4.43 -18.54
CA GLU A 146 -4.94 -5.04 -17.42
C GLU A 146 -5.10 -4.21 -16.13
N TYR A 147 -4.98 -2.88 -16.23
CA TYR A 147 -5.22 -2.01 -15.08
C TYR A 147 -6.65 -2.14 -14.53
N HIS A 148 -7.65 -2.21 -15.40
CA HIS A 148 -9.03 -2.41 -14.99
C HIS A 148 -9.26 -3.77 -14.33
N LEU A 149 -8.63 -4.85 -14.84
CA LEU A 149 -8.68 -6.17 -14.22
C LEU A 149 -8.06 -6.16 -12.82
N GLN A 150 -6.91 -5.52 -12.65
CA GLN A 150 -6.27 -5.37 -11.34
C GLN A 150 -7.17 -4.61 -10.35
N VAL A 151 -7.79 -3.50 -10.78
CA VAL A 151 -8.72 -2.74 -9.95
C VAL A 151 -9.93 -3.59 -9.56
N LYS A 152 -10.50 -4.35 -10.50
CA LYS A 152 -11.64 -5.23 -10.23
C LYS A 152 -11.26 -6.32 -9.22
N SER A 153 -10.17 -7.03 -9.46
CA SER A 153 -9.66 -8.07 -8.56
C SER A 153 -9.39 -7.52 -7.15
N PHE A 154 -8.76 -6.34 -7.04
CA PHE A 154 -8.57 -5.70 -5.74
C PHE A 154 -9.89 -5.41 -5.04
N ASN A 155 -10.88 -4.86 -5.74
CA ASN A 155 -12.16 -4.51 -5.13
C ASN A 155 -12.91 -5.76 -4.63
N GLU A 156 -12.83 -6.87 -5.35
CA GLU A 156 -13.42 -8.16 -4.94
C GLU A 156 -12.76 -8.68 -3.65
N LEU A 157 -11.42 -8.67 -3.58
CA LEU A 157 -10.68 -9.06 -2.38
C LEU A 157 -10.92 -8.11 -1.21
N ASN A 158 -10.97 -6.81 -1.47
CA ASN A 158 -11.24 -5.80 -0.45
C ASN A 158 -12.64 -5.99 0.17
N LYS A 159 -13.64 -6.31 -0.65
CA LYS A 159 -14.99 -6.61 -0.16
C LYS A 159 -15.03 -7.89 0.69
N LYS A 160 -14.18 -8.87 0.37
CA LYS A 160 -14.13 -10.16 1.09
C LYS A 160 -13.34 -10.07 2.41
N TYR A 161 -12.24 -9.33 2.42
CA TYR A 161 -11.25 -9.39 3.51
C TYR A 161 -11.10 -8.11 4.31
N CYS A 162 -11.59 -6.96 3.84
CA CYS A 162 -11.35 -5.64 4.47
C CYS A 162 -12.64 -4.88 4.84
N GLN A 163 -13.81 -5.47 4.60
CA GLN A 163 -15.13 -4.88 4.85
C GLN A 163 -16.00 -5.92 5.54
#